data_AF-A0A6M1YL64-F1
#
_entry.id   AF-A0A6M1YL64-F1
#
_cell.length_a   1.000
_cell.length_b   1.000
_cell.length_c   1.000
_cell.angle_alpha   90.00
_cell.angle_beta   90.00
_cell.angle_gamma   90.00
#
_symmetry.space_group_name_H-M   'P 1'
#
loop_
_entity.id
_entity.type
_entity.pdbx_description
1 polymer ?
#
loop_
_entity_poly.entity_id
_entity_poly.type
_entity_poly.pdbx_seq_one_letter_code
_entity_poly.pdbx_strand_id
1 'polypeptide(L)'
;MSWISLHNHSRYSILDSTIEAKKLARLAKENDMKAIALTDSYNMSGAVEFYKACIDLDIKPIIGCEIWVANGSRFEKKRRVNVPMAHPLILLVKNEIGYKNLCALSSKGYVEGFYYYPRIDKDLLKEHSEGLICLSGPANSSLSHKILNDTEEGIEKEITWFSDVFKDDFYFEIQLHQMSDEDIEKDQMKKESWVFQKLTSFVEKEKKLKDEFLKYSDKYSIKYVATNDVHYERAPDWKGHEILLNIASNVPCEIWERDSKGIPRYKIANPKRKTYPSHEYYFKSPDQMQKIFEGYESSLENTIEIADKCNFSFDLKTKHYPVFYPPDLKETDDRAKKAEEYLLKLCTDAIDKRYSDDKLKEVKERFPNEDPKDIIDKRLKHEFELISSKGMCDYFLIVYDFISWAKNKNIPVGPGRGSAAGSIISYLIGITDIEPLRFNLFFERFINPERIAYPDIDVDICMDRRSEVIDYTVKKYGKEKVAQIITFGTMKAKMAIKDVGR
;
A
#
# COMPACT_ATOMS: atom_id res chain seq x y z
N MET A 1 -27.30 -18.75 3.73
CA MET A 1 -25.93 -19.08 4.15
C MET A 1 -25.06 -17.87 3.89
N SER A 2 -23.96 -17.66 4.62
CA SER A 2 -23.09 -16.48 4.44
C SER A 2 -21.78 -16.86 3.76
N TRP A 3 -21.33 -16.05 2.80
CA TRP A 3 -20.02 -16.16 2.15
C TRP A 3 -19.25 -14.85 2.36
N ILE A 4 -17.94 -14.94 2.54
CA ILE A 4 -17.02 -13.81 2.65
C ILE A 4 -16.06 -13.82 1.46
N SER A 5 -16.00 -12.73 0.71
CA SER A 5 -15.03 -12.62 -0.38
C SER A 5 -13.62 -12.39 0.16
N LEU A 6 -12.73 -13.37 -0.01
CA LEU A 6 -11.37 -13.37 0.53
C LEU A 6 -10.25 -13.02 -0.47
N HIS A 7 -10.58 -12.90 -1.77
CA HIS A 7 -9.63 -12.61 -2.83
C HIS A 7 -10.20 -11.51 -3.73
N ASN A 8 -9.78 -10.27 -3.47
CA ASN A 8 -10.28 -9.09 -4.16
C ASN A 8 -9.14 -8.10 -4.46
N HIS A 9 -9.14 -7.60 -5.68
CA HIS A 9 -8.20 -6.60 -6.18
C HIS A 9 -8.90 -5.25 -6.26
N SER A 10 -8.25 -4.22 -5.77
CA SER A 10 -8.63 -2.83 -6.01
C SER A 10 -7.72 -2.22 -7.08
N ARG A 11 -7.97 -0.96 -7.43
CA ARG A 11 -7.14 -0.15 -8.35
C ARG A 11 -5.67 -0.03 -7.91
N TYR A 12 -5.33 -0.44 -6.70
CA TYR A 12 -3.95 -0.54 -6.22
C TYR A 12 -3.24 -1.80 -6.71
N SER A 13 -3.95 -2.79 -7.26
CA SER A 13 -3.46 -3.71 -8.30
C SER A 13 -3.36 -2.95 -9.62
N ILE A 14 -2.29 -2.15 -9.73
CA ILE A 14 -2.11 -1.14 -10.78
C ILE A 14 -2.17 -1.78 -12.17
N LEU A 15 -3.07 -1.25 -13.02
CA LEU A 15 -3.32 -1.69 -14.41
C LEU A 15 -3.89 -3.12 -14.52
N ASP A 16 -4.46 -3.63 -13.44
CA ASP A 16 -5.11 -4.94 -13.39
C ASP A 16 -6.56 -4.82 -12.91
N SER A 17 -6.82 -4.14 -11.79
CA SER A 17 -8.19 -3.94 -11.29
C SER A 17 -8.71 -2.51 -11.46
N THR A 18 -10.04 -2.41 -11.60
CA THR A 18 -10.77 -1.14 -11.76
C THR A 18 -11.47 -0.67 -10.49
N ILE A 19 -11.57 -1.51 -9.46
CA ILE A 19 -12.42 -1.25 -8.29
C ILE A 19 -11.72 -0.29 -7.33
N GLU A 20 -12.40 0.75 -6.86
CA GLU A 20 -11.83 1.57 -5.76
C GLU A 20 -11.80 0.78 -4.44
N ALA A 21 -10.72 0.92 -3.66
CA ALA A 21 -10.57 0.21 -2.39
C ALA A 21 -11.77 0.42 -1.44
N LYS A 22 -12.25 1.67 -1.30
CA LYS A 22 -13.46 1.99 -0.50
C LYS A 22 -14.76 1.39 -1.06
N LYS A 23 -14.82 1.07 -2.35
CA LYS A 23 -16.01 0.55 -3.03
C LYS A 23 -16.21 -0.93 -2.71
N LEU A 24 -15.14 -1.70 -2.49
CA LEU A 24 -15.23 -3.07 -1.97
C LEU A 24 -16.03 -3.15 -0.66
N ALA A 25 -15.77 -2.23 0.28
CA ALA A 25 -16.52 -2.15 1.54
C ALA A 25 -18.03 -1.91 1.31
N ARG A 26 -18.38 -1.08 0.30
CA ARG A 26 -19.79 -0.84 -0.07
C ARG A 26 -20.43 -2.07 -0.69
N LEU A 27 -19.72 -2.76 -1.59
CA LEU A 27 -20.21 -3.99 -2.21
C LEU A 27 -20.47 -5.08 -1.15
N ALA A 28 -19.58 -5.22 -0.18
CA ALA A 28 -19.79 -6.10 0.97
C ALA A 28 -21.06 -5.73 1.74
N LYS A 29 -21.26 -4.44 2.04
CA LYS A 29 -22.46 -3.95 2.74
C LYS A 29 -23.75 -4.15 1.94
N GLU A 30 -23.73 -3.87 0.64
CA GLU A 30 -24.86 -4.04 -0.29
C GLU A 30 -25.28 -5.52 -0.45
N ASN A 31 -24.38 -6.45 -0.14
CA ASN A 31 -24.60 -7.91 -0.21
C ASN A 31 -24.68 -8.57 1.18
N ASP A 32 -24.94 -7.79 2.24
CA ASP A 32 -25.10 -8.28 3.62
C ASP A 32 -23.92 -9.14 4.15
N MET A 33 -22.70 -8.91 3.63
CA MET A 33 -21.50 -9.56 4.11
C MET A 33 -21.04 -8.92 5.43
N LYS A 34 -20.55 -9.74 6.36
CA LYS A 34 -20.00 -9.24 7.65
C LYS A 34 -18.53 -8.83 7.57
N ALA A 35 -17.82 -9.34 6.57
CA ALA A 35 -16.40 -9.14 6.38
C ALA A 35 -16.06 -9.14 4.88
N ILE A 36 -14.88 -8.63 4.53
CA ILE A 36 -14.33 -8.71 3.18
C ILE A 36 -12.81 -8.55 3.25
N ALA A 37 -12.08 -9.20 2.35
CA ALA A 37 -10.63 -9.04 2.23
C ALA A 37 -10.20 -8.13 1.08
N LEU A 38 -9.10 -7.41 1.27
CA LEU A 38 -8.36 -6.76 0.19
C LEU A 38 -7.02 -7.47 0.01
N THR A 39 -6.75 -7.96 -1.20
CA THR A 39 -5.57 -8.74 -1.55
C THR A 39 -4.93 -8.19 -2.83
N ASP A 40 -4.65 -6.88 -2.84
CA ASP A 40 -4.01 -6.24 -4.00
C ASP A 40 -2.70 -6.96 -4.39
N SER A 41 -2.38 -6.92 -5.68
CA SER A 41 -1.21 -7.60 -6.20
C SER A 41 0.06 -6.90 -5.72
N TYR A 42 0.93 -7.67 -5.05
CA TYR A 42 2.26 -7.30 -4.59
C TYR A 42 2.37 -6.26 -3.46
N ASN A 43 1.31 -5.54 -3.15
CA ASN A 43 1.39 -4.34 -2.33
C ASN A 43 0.17 -4.17 -1.42
N MET A 44 0.29 -3.29 -0.42
CA MET A 44 -0.78 -2.98 0.53
C MET A 44 -1.18 -1.50 0.48
N SER A 45 -1.02 -0.85 -0.68
CA SER A 45 -1.22 0.59 -0.82
C SER A 45 -2.67 1.02 -0.53
N GLY A 46 -3.64 0.15 -0.84
CA GLY A 46 -5.06 0.37 -0.56
C GLY A 46 -5.49 0.04 0.87
N ALA A 47 -4.64 -0.59 1.69
CA ALA A 47 -5.05 -1.20 2.97
C ALA A 47 -5.68 -0.21 3.96
N VAL A 48 -5.09 0.99 4.12
CA VAL A 48 -5.61 1.99 5.07
C VAL A 48 -6.91 2.65 4.56
N GLU A 49 -7.01 2.91 3.25
CA GLU A 49 -8.25 3.45 2.63
C GLU A 49 -9.39 2.45 2.79
N PHE A 50 -9.13 1.19 2.44
CA PHE A 50 -10.07 0.07 2.58
C PHE A 50 -10.49 -0.16 4.03
N TYR A 51 -9.54 -0.20 4.96
CA TYR A 51 -9.83 -0.42 6.37
C TYR A 51 -10.78 0.65 6.92
N LYS A 52 -10.48 1.94 6.68
CA LYS A 52 -11.35 3.04 7.11
C LYS A 52 -12.76 2.92 6.53
N ALA A 53 -12.87 2.63 5.24
CA ALA A 53 -14.16 2.45 4.58
C ALA A 53 -14.97 1.27 5.14
N CYS A 54 -14.31 0.17 5.52
CA CYS A 54 -14.95 -0.98 6.17
C CYS A 54 -15.47 -0.60 7.56
N ILE A 55 -14.64 0.06 8.39
CA ILE A 55 -15.05 0.50 9.72
C ILE A 55 -16.24 1.47 9.65
N ASP A 56 -16.23 2.42 8.72
CA ASP A 56 -17.32 3.38 8.53
C ASP A 56 -18.66 2.72 8.14
N LEU A 57 -18.62 1.51 7.56
CA LEU A 57 -19.79 0.76 7.11
C LEU A 57 -20.16 -0.43 8.02
N ASP A 58 -19.46 -0.59 9.14
CA ASP A 58 -19.59 -1.74 10.05
C ASP A 58 -19.37 -3.08 9.33
N ILE A 59 -18.30 -3.13 8.53
CA ILE A 59 -17.80 -4.32 7.84
C ILE A 59 -16.45 -4.66 8.44
N LYS A 60 -16.19 -5.94 8.76
CA LYS A 60 -14.89 -6.38 9.26
C LYS A 60 -13.86 -6.39 8.11
N PRO A 61 -12.81 -5.54 8.15
CA PRO A 61 -11.76 -5.57 7.13
C PRO A 61 -10.81 -6.74 7.37
N ILE A 62 -10.47 -7.46 6.30
CA ILE A 62 -9.39 -8.44 6.28
C ILE A 62 -8.29 -7.90 5.38
N ILE A 63 -7.12 -7.63 5.96
CA ILE A 63 -5.97 -7.14 5.19
C ILE A 63 -5.22 -8.34 4.62
N GLY A 64 -4.89 -8.30 3.35
CA GLY A 64 -4.09 -9.33 2.70
C GLY A 64 -3.30 -8.77 1.52
N CYS A 65 -2.66 -9.67 0.79
CA CYS A 65 -1.88 -9.35 -0.39
C CYS A 65 -1.72 -10.60 -1.25
N GLU A 66 -1.87 -10.46 -2.57
CA GLU A 66 -1.47 -11.48 -3.53
C GLU A 66 0.04 -11.30 -3.82
N ILE A 67 0.88 -12.11 -3.18
CA ILE A 67 2.35 -12.05 -3.33
C ILE A 67 2.82 -13.10 -4.32
N TRP A 68 3.82 -12.75 -5.14
CA TRP A 68 4.39 -13.69 -6.09
C TRP A 68 5.64 -14.37 -5.53
N VAL A 69 5.67 -15.70 -5.58
CA VAL A 69 6.75 -16.56 -5.09
C VAL A 69 7.55 -17.09 -6.27
N ALA A 70 8.84 -16.79 -6.31
CA ALA A 70 9.76 -17.30 -7.33
C ALA A 70 9.94 -18.83 -7.20
N ASN A 71 10.19 -19.51 -8.33
CA ASN A 71 10.41 -20.96 -8.33
C ASN A 71 11.69 -21.40 -7.59
N GLY A 72 12.62 -20.47 -7.40
CA GLY A 72 13.88 -20.65 -6.70
C GLY A 72 14.17 -19.41 -5.87
N SER A 73 15.41 -18.93 -5.87
CA SER A 73 15.77 -17.74 -5.12
C SER A 73 15.16 -16.46 -5.71
N ARG A 74 14.69 -15.55 -4.85
CA ARG A 74 14.18 -14.22 -5.24
C ARG A 74 15.24 -13.36 -5.95
N PHE A 75 16.52 -13.65 -5.74
CA PHE A 75 17.65 -12.95 -6.36
C PHE A 75 17.93 -13.41 -7.81
N GLU A 76 17.34 -14.53 -8.26
CA GLU A 76 17.55 -15.03 -9.61
C GLU A 76 16.79 -14.22 -10.66
N LYS A 77 17.54 -13.75 -11.67
CA LYS A 77 17.03 -13.02 -12.85
C LYS A 77 17.22 -13.83 -14.13
N LYS A 78 16.77 -15.09 -14.11
CA LYS A 78 16.84 -16.01 -15.27
C LYS A 78 15.44 -16.37 -15.74
N ARG A 79 15.17 -16.16 -17.02
CA ARG A 79 13.93 -16.59 -17.68
C ARG A 79 14.15 -17.99 -18.27
N ARG A 80 13.26 -18.92 -17.95
CA ARG A 80 13.21 -20.25 -18.56
C ARG A 80 12.03 -20.33 -19.53
N VAL A 81 12.23 -21.01 -20.65
CA VAL A 81 11.16 -21.19 -21.65
C VAL A 81 10.09 -22.12 -21.06
N ASN A 82 8.82 -21.76 -21.24
CA ASN A 82 7.65 -22.52 -20.77
C ASN A 82 7.55 -22.76 -19.24
N VAL A 83 8.30 -22.00 -18.44
CA VAL A 83 8.21 -22.06 -16.99
C VAL A 83 7.82 -20.67 -16.47
N PRO A 84 6.71 -20.54 -15.71
CA PRO A 84 6.36 -19.28 -15.06
C PRO A 84 7.52 -18.76 -14.22
N MET A 85 7.73 -17.45 -14.15
CA MET A 85 8.89 -16.89 -13.44
C MET A 85 8.68 -16.78 -11.92
N ALA A 86 7.41 -16.80 -11.53
CA ALA A 86 6.90 -16.92 -10.17
C ALA A 86 5.42 -17.27 -10.26
N HIS A 87 4.86 -17.60 -9.12
CA HIS A 87 3.47 -17.95 -8.95
C HIS A 87 2.81 -17.08 -7.90
N PRO A 88 1.55 -16.64 -8.09
CA PRO A 88 0.83 -15.91 -7.07
C PRO A 88 0.47 -16.81 -5.88
N LEU A 89 0.39 -16.18 -4.71
CA LEU A 89 0.03 -16.78 -3.44
C LEU A 89 -0.72 -15.74 -2.62
N ILE A 90 -1.86 -16.12 -2.04
CA ILE A 90 -2.72 -15.20 -1.30
C ILE A 90 -2.42 -15.36 0.18
N LEU A 91 -2.02 -14.26 0.80
CA LEU A 91 -1.73 -14.18 2.22
C LEU A 91 -2.68 -13.20 2.89
N LEU A 92 -3.32 -13.65 3.96
CA LEU A 92 -4.23 -12.86 4.78
C LEU A 92 -3.63 -12.64 6.17
N VAL A 93 -3.78 -11.44 6.70
CA VAL A 93 -3.29 -11.05 8.02
C VAL A 93 -4.22 -11.63 9.08
N LYS A 94 -3.68 -12.52 9.93
CA LYS A 94 -4.42 -13.07 11.08
C LYS A 94 -4.37 -12.13 12.28
N ASN A 95 -3.23 -11.48 12.51
CA ASN A 95 -2.97 -10.65 13.70
C ASN A 95 -1.82 -9.63 13.45
N GLU A 96 -1.43 -8.90 14.49
CA GLU A 96 -0.34 -7.90 14.46
C GLU A 96 1.01 -8.45 13.96
N ILE A 97 1.35 -9.71 14.30
CA ILE A 97 2.59 -10.36 13.83
C ILE A 97 2.49 -10.60 12.33
N GLY A 98 1.34 -11.12 11.88
CA GLY A 98 1.02 -11.29 10.46
C GLY A 98 1.13 -10.00 9.68
N TYR A 99 0.62 -8.88 10.21
CA TYR A 99 0.70 -7.59 9.53
C TYR A 99 2.15 -7.15 9.32
N LYS A 100 2.99 -7.25 10.36
CA LYS A 100 4.43 -6.94 10.27
C LYS A 100 5.15 -7.85 9.27
N ASN A 101 4.82 -9.13 9.28
CA ASN A 101 5.37 -10.12 8.35
C ASN A 101 4.96 -9.84 6.90
N LEU A 102 3.68 -9.51 6.65
CA LEU A 102 3.21 -9.15 5.31
C LEU A 102 3.87 -7.85 4.80
N CYS A 103 4.07 -6.86 5.67
CA CYS A 103 4.83 -5.64 5.38
C CYS A 103 6.27 -5.96 4.96
N ALA A 104 6.94 -6.86 5.71
CA ALA A 104 8.30 -7.29 5.41
C ALA A 104 8.37 -8.04 4.07
N LEU A 105 7.45 -8.97 3.82
CA LEU A 105 7.38 -9.73 2.57
C LEU A 105 7.18 -8.82 1.35
N SER A 106 6.19 -7.93 1.40
CA SER A 106 5.92 -6.99 0.30
C SER A 106 7.14 -6.07 0.08
N SER A 107 7.71 -5.51 1.15
CA SER A 107 8.85 -4.60 1.08
C SER A 107 10.11 -5.29 0.51
N LYS A 108 10.45 -6.49 0.99
CA LYS A 108 11.57 -7.28 0.46
C LYS A 108 11.31 -7.76 -0.97
N GLY A 109 10.06 -8.00 -1.35
CA GLY A 109 9.69 -8.27 -2.74
C GLY A 109 10.11 -7.14 -3.68
N TYR A 110 9.93 -5.88 -3.27
CA TYR A 110 10.35 -4.70 -4.05
C TYR A 110 11.85 -4.40 -3.94
N VAL A 111 12.45 -4.54 -2.75
CA VAL A 111 13.84 -4.12 -2.52
C VAL A 111 14.86 -5.19 -2.90
N GLU A 112 14.55 -6.48 -2.70
CA GLU A 112 15.46 -7.60 -2.92
C GLU A 112 15.09 -8.42 -4.17
N GLY A 113 13.80 -8.73 -4.34
CA GLY A 113 13.35 -9.73 -5.33
C GLY A 113 12.80 -9.20 -6.65
N PHE A 114 12.88 -7.88 -6.87
CA PHE A 114 12.30 -7.26 -8.06
C PHE A 114 12.99 -7.71 -9.35
N TYR A 115 12.18 -8.26 -10.27
CA TYR A 115 12.61 -8.55 -11.64
C TYR A 115 11.70 -7.86 -12.66
N TYR A 116 10.63 -8.52 -13.13
CA TYR A 116 9.56 -7.85 -13.90
C TYR A 116 8.47 -7.28 -12.98
N TYR A 117 8.29 -7.92 -11.84
CA TYR A 117 7.42 -7.58 -10.74
C TYR A 117 8.15 -7.97 -9.44
N PRO A 118 7.76 -7.42 -8.29
CA PRO A 118 8.32 -7.82 -6.99
C PRO A 118 7.97 -9.29 -6.69
N ARG A 119 8.95 -10.04 -6.18
CA ARG A 119 8.80 -11.46 -5.88
C ARG A 119 9.51 -11.81 -4.58
N ILE A 120 8.97 -12.76 -3.84
CA ILE A 120 9.66 -13.40 -2.71
C ILE A 120 10.13 -14.81 -3.10
N ASP A 121 10.71 -15.54 -2.16
CA ASP A 121 10.98 -16.97 -2.29
C ASP A 121 10.45 -17.73 -1.07
N LYS A 122 10.49 -19.05 -1.15
CA LYS A 122 10.01 -19.95 -0.09
C LYS A 122 10.77 -19.79 1.22
N ASP A 123 12.06 -19.49 1.17
CA ASP A 123 12.88 -19.28 2.37
C ASP A 123 12.41 -18.04 3.13
N LEU A 124 12.23 -16.92 2.43
CA LEU A 124 11.72 -15.69 3.02
C LEU A 124 10.26 -15.84 3.49
N LEU A 125 9.44 -16.56 2.73
CA LEU A 125 8.05 -16.86 3.12
C LEU A 125 8.01 -17.65 4.43
N LYS A 126 8.89 -18.63 4.60
CA LYS A 126 8.98 -19.42 5.83
C LYS A 126 9.40 -18.55 7.02
N GLU A 127 10.38 -17.66 6.85
CA GLU A 127 10.84 -16.71 7.87
C GLU A 127 9.72 -15.79 8.37
N HIS A 128 8.83 -15.36 7.46
CA HIS A 128 7.74 -14.42 7.74
C HIS A 128 6.35 -15.05 7.61
N SER A 129 6.20 -16.33 7.96
CA SER A 129 4.92 -17.05 7.85
C SER A 129 4.01 -16.87 9.07
N GLU A 130 4.57 -16.57 10.24
CA GLU A 130 3.81 -16.47 11.48
C GLU A 130 2.72 -15.39 11.41
N GLY A 131 1.52 -15.73 11.88
CA GLY A 131 0.39 -14.79 11.92
C GLY A 131 -0.26 -14.55 10.56
N LEU A 132 0.09 -15.32 9.52
CA LEU A 132 -0.54 -15.28 8.20
C LEU A 132 -1.41 -16.52 7.96
N ILE A 133 -2.50 -16.32 7.24
CA ILE A 133 -3.29 -17.38 6.60
C ILE A 133 -2.92 -17.43 5.13
N CYS A 134 -2.73 -18.63 4.59
CA CYS A 134 -2.28 -18.87 3.23
C CYS A 134 -3.36 -19.61 2.43
N LEU A 135 -3.80 -19.01 1.33
CA LEU A 135 -4.64 -19.68 0.33
C LEU A 135 -3.73 -20.15 -0.81
N SER A 136 -3.95 -21.37 -1.30
CA SER A 136 -3.11 -21.99 -2.33
C SER A 136 -3.04 -21.23 -3.65
N GLY A 137 -3.93 -20.27 -3.88
CA GLY A 137 -3.92 -19.39 -5.03
C GLY A 137 -4.74 -19.87 -6.23
N PRO A 138 -4.92 -19.00 -7.24
CA PRO A 138 -5.66 -19.26 -8.47
C PRO A 138 -5.02 -20.35 -9.36
N ALA A 139 -5.59 -20.62 -10.53
CA ALA A 139 -5.14 -21.67 -11.44
C ALA A 139 -3.67 -21.54 -11.92
N ASN A 140 -3.06 -20.36 -11.81
CA ASN A 140 -1.66 -20.09 -12.13
C ASN A 140 -0.72 -20.12 -10.90
N SER A 141 -1.22 -20.46 -9.70
CA SER A 141 -0.41 -20.62 -8.48
C SER A 141 0.55 -21.82 -8.57
N SER A 142 1.49 -21.94 -7.63
CA SER A 142 2.53 -22.98 -7.68
C SER A 142 1.93 -24.37 -7.52
N LEU A 143 0.98 -24.52 -6.59
CA LEU A 143 0.30 -25.78 -6.34
C LEU A 143 -0.63 -26.16 -7.49
N SER A 144 -1.44 -25.22 -7.99
CA SER A 144 -2.31 -25.45 -9.15
C SER A 144 -1.51 -25.83 -10.40
N HIS A 145 -0.39 -25.15 -10.63
CA HIS A 145 0.51 -25.48 -11.74
C HIS A 145 1.06 -26.91 -11.63
N LYS A 146 1.43 -27.35 -10.42
CA LYS A 146 1.90 -28.73 -10.19
C LYS A 146 0.79 -29.76 -10.38
N ILE A 147 -0.42 -29.52 -9.87
CA ILE A 147 -1.56 -30.42 -10.08
C ILE A 147 -1.86 -30.63 -11.57
N LEU A 148 -1.69 -29.59 -12.37
CA LEU A 148 -1.98 -29.65 -13.80
C LEU A 148 -0.86 -30.32 -14.62
N ASN A 149 0.40 -30.23 -14.19
CA ASN A 149 1.56 -30.53 -15.05
C ASN A 149 2.65 -31.43 -14.43
N ASP A 150 2.57 -31.77 -13.15
CA ASP A 150 3.60 -32.51 -12.41
C ASP A 150 3.14 -33.92 -12.01
N THR A 151 4.06 -34.69 -11.44
CA THR A 151 3.83 -36.01 -10.84
C THR A 151 3.17 -35.89 -9.47
N GLU A 152 2.51 -36.96 -9.02
CA GLU A 152 1.89 -37.03 -7.68
C GLU A 152 2.90 -36.72 -6.57
N GLU A 153 4.14 -37.21 -6.68
CA GLU A 153 5.23 -36.90 -5.73
C GLU A 153 5.53 -35.39 -5.67
N GLY A 154 5.55 -34.71 -6.82
CA GLY A 154 5.79 -33.27 -6.90
C GLY A 154 4.69 -32.43 -6.26
N ILE A 155 3.44 -32.87 -6.41
CA ILE A 155 2.25 -32.28 -5.79
C ILE A 155 2.29 -32.47 -4.27
N GLU A 156 2.50 -33.69 -3.80
CA GLU A 156 2.54 -34.00 -2.36
C GLU A 156 3.67 -33.28 -1.63
N LYS A 157 4.84 -33.13 -2.26
CA LYS A 157 5.93 -32.31 -1.73
C LYS A 157 5.53 -30.84 -1.57
N GLU A 158 4.76 -30.31 -2.51
CA GLU A 158 4.30 -28.91 -2.43
C GLU A 158 3.28 -28.73 -1.31
N ILE A 159 2.30 -29.61 -1.23
CA ILE A 159 1.26 -29.60 -0.18
C ILE A 159 1.91 -29.73 1.20
N THR A 160 2.84 -30.68 1.36
CA THR A 160 3.56 -30.90 2.62
C THR A 160 4.34 -29.66 3.02
N TRP A 161 5.05 -29.03 2.07
CA TRP A 161 5.80 -27.80 2.36
C TRP A 161 4.90 -26.68 2.88
N PHE A 162 3.76 -26.41 2.24
CA PHE A 162 2.83 -25.37 2.72
C PHE A 162 2.20 -25.75 4.06
N SER A 163 1.85 -27.02 4.25
CA SER A 163 1.28 -27.53 5.50
C SER A 163 2.28 -27.43 6.66
N ASP A 164 3.56 -27.69 6.43
CA ASP A 164 4.61 -27.56 7.45
C ASP A 164 4.83 -26.09 7.86
N VAL A 165 4.70 -25.17 6.90
CA VAL A 165 4.95 -23.73 7.13
C VAL A 165 3.75 -23.06 7.79
N PHE A 166 2.55 -23.27 7.27
CA PHE A 166 1.33 -22.56 7.70
C PHE A 166 0.43 -23.39 8.62
N LYS A 167 0.65 -24.71 8.72
CA LYS A 167 -0.15 -25.61 9.57
C LYS A 167 -1.64 -25.48 9.27
N ASP A 168 -2.47 -25.31 10.31
CA ASP A 168 -3.93 -25.15 10.21
C ASP A 168 -4.37 -23.83 9.53
N ASP A 169 -3.42 -22.96 9.19
CA ASP A 169 -3.66 -21.71 8.46
C ASP A 169 -3.39 -21.85 6.94
N PHE A 170 -3.19 -23.06 6.43
CA PHE A 170 -3.15 -23.36 4.99
C PHE A 170 -4.50 -23.86 4.48
N TYR A 171 -4.99 -23.28 3.38
CA TYR A 171 -6.24 -23.67 2.75
C TYR A 171 -6.07 -23.85 1.25
N PHE A 172 -6.78 -24.82 0.67
CA PHE A 172 -6.93 -24.90 -0.78
C PHE A 172 -7.93 -23.86 -1.27
N GLU A 173 -7.50 -23.02 -2.19
CA GLU A 173 -8.34 -22.04 -2.84
C GLU A 173 -9.01 -22.65 -4.06
N ILE A 174 -10.33 -22.59 -4.12
CA ILE A 174 -11.13 -23.09 -5.23
C ILE A 174 -11.86 -21.91 -5.87
N GLN A 175 -11.68 -21.78 -7.18
CA GLN A 175 -12.35 -20.81 -8.05
C GLN A 175 -13.05 -21.56 -9.18
N LEU A 176 -14.23 -21.08 -9.57
CA LEU A 176 -15.06 -21.71 -10.60
C LEU A 176 -15.70 -20.63 -11.48
N HIS A 177 -14.94 -20.14 -12.45
CA HIS A 177 -15.35 -19.08 -13.37
C HIS A 177 -16.12 -19.66 -14.56
N GLN A 178 -17.40 -19.97 -14.34
CA GLN A 178 -18.27 -20.54 -15.36
C GLN A 178 -19.19 -19.47 -15.96
N MET A 179 -19.14 -19.30 -17.27
CA MET A 179 -20.07 -18.45 -18.01
C MET A 179 -21.22 -19.29 -18.55
N SER A 180 -22.44 -18.77 -18.47
CA SER A 180 -23.61 -19.40 -19.09
C SER A 180 -23.54 -19.30 -20.62
N ASP A 181 -24.25 -20.17 -21.34
CA ASP A 181 -24.34 -20.06 -22.80
C ASP A 181 -24.90 -18.70 -23.25
N GLU A 182 -25.82 -18.13 -22.47
CA GLU A 182 -26.40 -16.82 -22.68
C GLU A 182 -25.35 -15.70 -22.52
N ASP A 183 -24.52 -15.75 -21.48
CA ASP A 183 -23.45 -14.77 -21.26
C ASP A 183 -22.36 -14.87 -22.34
N ILE A 184 -22.00 -16.10 -22.75
CA ILE A 184 -21.04 -16.35 -23.83
C ILE A 184 -21.55 -15.77 -25.16
N GLU A 185 -22.86 -15.89 -25.44
CA GLU A 185 -23.48 -15.31 -26.62
C GLU A 185 -23.54 -13.78 -26.54
N LYS A 186 -24.00 -13.25 -25.41
CA LYS A 186 -24.11 -11.81 -25.14
C LYS A 186 -22.77 -11.09 -25.26
N ASP A 187 -21.71 -11.67 -24.73
CA ASP A 187 -20.35 -11.13 -24.80
C ASP A 187 -19.63 -11.49 -26.11
N GLN A 188 -20.29 -12.29 -26.96
CA GLN A 188 -19.84 -12.64 -28.31
C GLN A 188 -18.50 -13.39 -28.33
N MET A 189 -18.17 -14.14 -27.29
CA MET A 189 -16.87 -14.82 -27.16
C MET A 189 -16.63 -15.85 -28.26
N LYS A 190 -17.71 -16.45 -28.81
CA LYS A 190 -17.65 -17.40 -29.93
C LYS A 190 -17.22 -16.75 -31.26
N LYS A 191 -17.20 -15.41 -31.37
CA LYS A 191 -16.69 -14.71 -32.57
C LYS A 191 -15.19 -14.88 -32.78
N GLU A 192 -14.44 -15.08 -31.69
CA GLU A 192 -13.00 -15.27 -31.73
C GLU A 192 -12.66 -16.67 -31.19
N SER A 193 -12.41 -17.62 -32.08
CA SER A 193 -12.22 -19.03 -31.70
C SER A 193 -11.15 -19.24 -30.64
N TRP A 194 -10.08 -18.45 -30.65
CA TRP A 194 -9.00 -18.53 -29.67
C TRP A 194 -9.42 -18.05 -28.27
N VAL A 195 -10.31 -17.05 -28.17
CA VAL A 195 -10.86 -16.57 -26.89
C VAL A 195 -11.79 -17.62 -26.31
N PHE A 196 -12.68 -18.17 -27.15
CA PHE A 196 -13.58 -19.24 -26.71
C PHE A 196 -12.82 -20.50 -26.27
N GLN A 197 -11.79 -20.91 -27.02
CA GLN A 197 -10.92 -22.03 -26.63
C GLN A 197 -10.17 -21.76 -25.32
N LYS A 198 -9.77 -20.50 -25.09
CA LYS A 198 -9.12 -20.10 -23.83
C LYS A 198 -10.07 -20.24 -22.65
N LEU A 199 -11.34 -19.82 -22.80
CA LEU A 199 -12.38 -19.99 -21.78
C LEU A 199 -12.62 -21.47 -21.50
N THR A 200 -12.89 -22.28 -22.52
CA THR A 200 -13.24 -23.70 -22.31
C THR A 200 -12.10 -24.47 -21.64
N SER A 201 -10.87 -24.28 -22.10
CA SER A 201 -9.69 -24.88 -21.48
C SER A 201 -9.47 -24.41 -20.04
N PHE A 202 -9.80 -23.15 -19.74
CA PHE A 202 -9.68 -22.61 -18.39
C PHE A 202 -10.70 -23.24 -17.43
N VAL A 203 -11.97 -23.32 -17.84
CA VAL A 203 -13.04 -23.96 -17.06
C VAL A 203 -12.73 -25.44 -16.79
N GLU A 204 -12.22 -26.16 -17.78
CA GLU A 204 -11.80 -27.57 -17.60
C GLU A 204 -10.67 -27.71 -16.57
N LYS A 205 -9.69 -26.79 -16.59
CA LYS A 205 -8.60 -26.77 -15.61
C LYS A 205 -9.11 -26.51 -14.20
N GLU A 206 -10.01 -25.54 -14.01
CA GLU A 206 -10.59 -25.25 -12.69
C GLU A 206 -11.40 -26.42 -12.15
N LYS A 207 -12.17 -27.11 -13.00
CA LYS A 207 -12.88 -28.34 -12.59
C LYS A 207 -11.91 -29.43 -12.12
N LYS A 208 -10.84 -29.67 -12.90
CA LYS A 208 -9.79 -30.63 -12.51
C LYS A 208 -9.10 -30.24 -11.21
N LEU A 209 -8.77 -28.95 -11.04
CA LEU A 209 -8.17 -28.43 -9.81
C LEU A 209 -9.08 -28.63 -8.61
N LYS A 210 -10.37 -28.30 -8.74
CA LYS A 210 -11.38 -28.54 -7.70
C LYS A 210 -11.43 -30.01 -7.32
N ASP A 211 -11.51 -30.94 -8.28
CA ASP A 211 -11.55 -32.38 -8.00
C ASP A 211 -10.29 -32.87 -7.26
N GLU A 212 -9.10 -32.42 -7.67
CA GLU A 212 -7.84 -32.78 -7.01
C GLU A 212 -7.71 -32.14 -5.62
N PHE A 213 -8.13 -30.88 -5.43
CA PHE A 213 -8.14 -30.23 -4.12
C PHE A 213 -9.07 -30.94 -3.14
N LEU A 214 -10.21 -31.46 -3.58
CA LEU A 214 -11.09 -32.28 -2.74
C LEU A 214 -10.42 -33.60 -2.35
N LYS A 215 -9.80 -34.30 -3.32
CA LYS A 215 -9.02 -35.52 -3.07
C LYS A 215 -7.92 -35.28 -2.02
N TYR A 216 -7.14 -34.21 -2.20
CA TYR A 216 -6.04 -33.90 -1.28
C TYR A 216 -6.52 -33.31 0.05
N SER A 217 -7.67 -32.65 0.08
CA SER A 217 -8.34 -32.18 1.29
C SER A 217 -8.62 -33.37 2.20
N ASP A 218 -9.24 -34.43 1.67
CA ASP A 218 -9.54 -35.64 2.44
C ASP A 218 -8.26 -36.36 2.91
N LYS A 219 -7.24 -36.42 2.03
CA LYS A 219 -5.98 -37.10 2.34
C LYS A 219 -5.16 -36.40 3.44
N TYR A 220 -5.09 -35.08 3.41
CA TYR A 220 -4.23 -34.28 4.30
C TYR A 220 -5.00 -33.52 5.39
N SER A 221 -6.33 -33.65 5.43
CA SER A 221 -7.21 -32.88 6.32
C SER A 221 -7.05 -31.36 6.17
N ILE A 222 -6.77 -30.89 4.95
CA ILE A 222 -6.61 -29.47 4.62
C ILE A 222 -7.95 -28.94 4.13
N LYS A 223 -8.46 -27.89 4.77
CA LYS A 223 -9.72 -27.26 4.38
C LYS A 223 -9.58 -26.52 3.05
N TYR A 224 -10.69 -26.39 2.32
CA TYR A 224 -10.77 -25.60 1.09
C TYR A 224 -11.74 -24.43 1.25
N VAL A 225 -11.51 -23.36 0.48
CA VAL A 225 -12.32 -22.13 0.49
C VAL A 225 -12.68 -21.68 -0.90
N ALA A 226 -13.87 -21.10 -1.03
CA ALA A 226 -14.36 -20.54 -2.28
C ALA A 226 -14.02 -19.04 -2.42
N THR A 227 -13.40 -18.68 -3.53
CA THR A 227 -13.08 -17.29 -3.91
C THR A 227 -13.43 -17.04 -5.38
N ASN A 228 -13.35 -15.79 -5.83
CA ASN A 228 -13.69 -15.40 -7.22
C ASN A 228 -12.75 -14.35 -7.82
N ASP A 229 -11.54 -14.19 -7.26
CA ASP A 229 -10.46 -13.37 -7.83
C ASP A 229 -10.92 -12.01 -8.39
N VAL A 230 -11.55 -11.18 -7.57
CA VAL A 230 -12.38 -10.07 -8.07
C VAL A 230 -11.54 -8.89 -8.58
N HIS A 231 -11.78 -8.44 -9.81
CA HIS A 231 -11.05 -7.36 -10.51
C HIS A 231 -11.90 -6.18 -11.00
N TYR A 232 -13.21 -6.36 -11.13
CA TYR A 232 -14.15 -5.31 -11.52
C TYR A 232 -15.50 -5.42 -10.80
N GLU A 233 -16.26 -4.33 -10.76
CA GLU A 233 -17.44 -4.25 -9.90
C GLU A 233 -18.57 -5.16 -10.39
N ARG A 234 -18.94 -5.05 -11.67
CA ARG A 234 -20.12 -5.72 -12.23
C ARG A 234 -19.73 -6.49 -13.48
N ALA A 235 -20.49 -7.54 -13.80
CA ALA A 235 -20.26 -8.35 -15.00
C ALA A 235 -20.06 -7.51 -16.29
N PRO A 236 -20.87 -6.46 -16.61
CA PRO A 236 -20.69 -5.67 -17.83
C PRO A 236 -19.39 -4.85 -17.89
N ASP A 237 -18.67 -4.70 -16.78
CA ASP A 237 -17.45 -3.89 -16.70
C ASP A 237 -16.22 -4.63 -17.27
N TRP A 238 -16.36 -5.91 -17.68
CA TRP A 238 -15.28 -6.71 -18.26
C TRP A 238 -14.58 -6.05 -19.46
N LYS A 239 -15.31 -5.28 -20.27
CA LYS A 239 -14.72 -4.52 -21.40
C LYS A 239 -13.79 -3.41 -20.93
N GLY A 240 -14.20 -2.67 -19.90
CA GLY A 240 -13.38 -1.62 -19.31
C GLY A 240 -12.10 -2.20 -18.70
N HIS A 241 -12.24 -3.35 -18.05
CA HIS A 241 -11.11 -4.14 -17.55
C HIS A 241 -10.18 -4.62 -18.68
N GLU A 242 -10.71 -5.21 -19.76
CA GLU A 242 -9.89 -5.66 -20.90
C GLU A 242 -9.08 -4.49 -21.51
N ILE A 243 -9.71 -3.31 -21.64
CA ILE A 243 -9.00 -2.10 -22.10
C ILE A 243 -7.87 -1.75 -21.12
N LEU A 244 -8.13 -1.74 -19.81
CA LEU A 244 -7.14 -1.43 -18.78
C LEU A 244 -5.88 -2.31 -18.89
N LEU A 245 -6.04 -3.63 -19.05
CA LEU A 245 -4.94 -4.59 -19.17
C LEU A 245 -3.98 -4.28 -20.32
N ASN A 246 -4.49 -3.61 -21.35
CA ASN A 246 -3.80 -3.35 -22.60
C ASN A 246 -3.15 -1.96 -22.66
N ILE A 247 -3.59 -1.01 -21.81
CA ILE A 247 -3.02 0.34 -21.70
C ILE A 247 -1.52 0.27 -21.39
N ALA A 248 -1.12 -0.59 -20.44
CA ALA A 248 0.27 -0.75 -20.02
C ALA A 248 1.20 -1.15 -21.18
N SER A 249 0.76 -2.09 -22.01
CA SER A 249 1.52 -2.61 -23.14
C SER A 249 1.39 -1.78 -24.42
N ASN A 250 0.52 -0.76 -24.43
CA ASN A 250 0.18 0.03 -25.62
C ASN A 250 -0.23 -0.85 -26.82
N VAL A 251 -0.97 -1.93 -26.54
CA VAL A 251 -1.51 -2.85 -27.55
C VAL A 251 -3.00 -2.53 -27.68
N PRO A 252 -3.48 -1.98 -28.81
CA PRO A 252 -4.89 -1.60 -28.91
C PRO A 252 -5.78 -2.85 -28.90
N CYS A 253 -6.95 -2.78 -28.26
CA CYS A 253 -7.91 -3.90 -28.25
C CYS A 253 -8.53 -4.14 -29.64
N GLU A 254 -8.55 -3.12 -30.50
CA GLU A 254 -9.05 -3.19 -31.87
C GLU A 254 -8.01 -2.63 -32.85
N ILE A 255 -7.96 -3.21 -34.05
CA ILE A 255 -7.11 -2.72 -35.15
C ILE A 255 -7.93 -2.53 -36.41
N TRP A 256 -7.47 -1.64 -37.29
CA TRP A 256 -8.08 -1.44 -38.60
C TRP A 256 -7.72 -2.57 -39.55
N GLU A 257 -8.73 -3.27 -40.05
CA GLU A 257 -8.60 -4.09 -41.24
C GLU A 257 -8.35 -3.16 -42.43
N ARG A 258 -7.27 -3.40 -43.17
CA ARG A 258 -6.87 -2.58 -44.33
C ARG A 258 -6.93 -3.42 -45.59
N ASP A 259 -7.33 -2.79 -46.70
CA ASP A 259 -7.29 -3.47 -47.98
C ASP A 259 -5.86 -3.56 -48.56
N SER A 260 -5.74 -4.16 -49.76
CA SER A 260 -4.47 -4.31 -50.46
C SER A 260 -3.76 -2.99 -50.77
N LYS A 261 -4.47 -1.85 -50.70
CA LYS A 261 -3.91 -0.50 -50.89
C LYS A 261 -3.63 0.21 -49.56
N GLY A 262 -3.83 -0.47 -48.43
CA GLY A 262 -3.62 0.07 -47.09
C GLY A 262 -4.76 0.96 -46.60
N ILE A 263 -5.92 0.99 -47.26
CA ILE A 263 -7.06 1.83 -46.86
C ILE A 263 -7.84 1.13 -45.74
N PRO A 264 -8.06 1.79 -44.58
CA PRO A 264 -8.89 1.24 -43.50
C PRO A 264 -10.32 0.98 -43.96
N ARG A 265 -10.87 -0.20 -43.66
CA ARG A 265 -12.26 -0.56 -43.97
C ARG A 265 -13.15 -0.58 -42.75
N TYR A 266 -12.81 -1.43 -41.78
CA TYR A 266 -13.54 -1.60 -40.53
C TYR A 266 -12.57 -2.04 -39.44
N LYS A 267 -13.00 -1.95 -38.19
CA LYS A 267 -12.20 -2.43 -37.06
C LYS A 267 -12.49 -3.91 -36.79
N ILE A 268 -11.44 -4.63 -36.43
CA ILE A 268 -11.51 -5.99 -35.91
C ILE A 268 -10.84 -6.05 -34.55
N ALA A 269 -11.19 -7.05 -33.75
CA ALA A 269 -10.52 -7.32 -32.49
C ALA A 269 -9.04 -7.67 -32.73
N ASN A 270 -8.14 -7.12 -31.93
CA ASN A 270 -6.72 -7.37 -32.05
C ASN A 270 -6.38 -8.73 -31.41
N PRO A 271 -5.86 -9.72 -32.16
CA PRO A 271 -5.52 -11.03 -31.60
C PRO A 271 -4.29 -10.98 -30.67
N LYS A 272 -3.54 -9.87 -30.67
CA LYS A 272 -2.38 -9.67 -29.76
C LYS A 272 -2.78 -9.03 -28.42
N ARG A 273 -4.03 -8.60 -28.26
CA ARG A 273 -4.49 -7.99 -27.01
C ARG A 273 -4.46 -9.01 -25.88
N LYS A 274 -4.22 -8.54 -24.67
CA LYS A 274 -4.39 -9.32 -23.45
C LYS A 274 -5.86 -9.35 -23.07
N THR A 275 -6.33 -10.49 -22.63
CA THR A 275 -7.68 -10.67 -22.11
C THR A 275 -7.67 -11.78 -21.07
N TYR A 276 -8.53 -11.72 -20.08
CA TYR A 276 -8.68 -12.80 -19.11
C TYR A 276 -9.36 -14.00 -19.78
N PRO A 277 -9.19 -15.23 -19.25
CA PRO A 277 -9.84 -16.41 -19.83
C PRO A 277 -11.37 -16.37 -19.75
N SER A 278 -11.93 -15.64 -18.78
CA SER A 278 -13.35 -15.54 -18.49
C SER A 278 -13.72 -14.11 -18.12
N HIS A 279 -15.01 -13.75 -18.26
CA HIS A 279 -15.56 -12.45 -17.85
C HIS A 279 -16.22 -12.51 -16.45
N GLU A 280 -15.95 -13.56 -15.68
CA GLU A 280 -16.55 -13.79 -14.35
C GLU A 280 -15.76 -13.19 -13.18
N TYR A 281 -14.75 -12.37 -13.43
CA TYR A 281 -13.88 -11.74 -12.39
C TYR A 281 -14.53 -10.47 -11.78
N TYR A 282 -15.86 -10.42 -11.75
CA TYR A 282 -16.61 -9.35 -11.10
C TYR A 282 -16.96 -9.71 -9.65
N PHE A 283 -17.40 -8.72 -8.87
CA PHE A 283 -17.88 -8.96 -7.50
C PHE A 283 -19.22 -9.71 -7.52
N LYS A 284 -19.20 -11.00 -7.16
CA LYS A 284 -20.41 -11.83 -7.07
C LYS A 284 -21.12 -11.64 -5.74
N SER A 285 -22.44 -11.81 -5.72
CA SER A 285 -23.22 -11.88 -4.49
C SER A 285 -23.06 -13.26 -3.80
N PRO A 286 -23.37 -13.36 -2.50
CA PRO A 286 -23.44 -14.66 -1.80
C PRO A 286 -24.34 -15.67 -2.50
N ASP A 287 -25.48 -15.25 -3.05
CA ASP A 287 -26.40 -16.14 -3.78
C ASP A 287 -25.78 -16.70 -5.06
N GLN A 288 -25.04 -15.86 -5.80
CA GLN A 288 -24.33 -16.30 -7.01
C GLN A 288 -23.23 -17.31 -6.64
N MET A 289 -22.46 -17.04 -5.59
CA MET A 289 -21.42 -17.96 -5.12
C MET A 289 -22.02 -19.27 -4.59
N GLN A 290 -23.15 -19.21 -3.89
CA GLN A 290 -23.86 -20.40 -3.44
C GLN A 290 -24.30 -21.28 -4.60
N LYS A 291 -24.82 -20.69 -5.68
CA LYS A 291 -25.21 -21.44 -6.87
C LYS A 291 -24.01 -22.08 -7.58
N ILE A 292 -22.86 -21.40 -7.62
CA ILE A 292 -21.64 -21.93 -8.26
C ILE A 292 -21.05 -23.10 -7.47
N PHE A 293 -21.13 -23.04 -6.14
CA PHE A 293 -20.56 -24.02 -5.21
C PHE A 293 -21.61 -24.97 -4.61
N GLU A 294 -22.73 -25.17 -5.29
CA GLU A 294 -23.76 -26.14 -4.88
C GLU A 294 -23.15 -27.56 -4.75
N GLY A 295 -23.37 -28.20 -3.60
CA GLY A 295 -22.76 -29.48 -3.22
C GLY A 295 -21.36 -29.38 -2.58
N TYR A 296 -20.83 -28.16 -2.40
CA TYR A 296 -19.56 -27.88 -1.74
C TYR A 296 -19.69 -26.70 -0.75
N GLU A 297 -20.80 -26.64 -0.01
CA GLU A 297 -21.17 -25.52 0.85
C GLU A 297 -20.12 -25.23 1.94
N SER A 298 -19.39 -26.26 2.40
CA SER A 298 -18.26 -26.14 3.32
C SER A 298 -17.18 -25.16 2.83
N SER A 299 -16.99 -25.02 1.51
CA SER A 299 -16.05 -24.05 0.93
C SER A 299 -16.44 -22.61 1.23
N LEU A 300 -17.75 -22.32 1.33
CA LEU A 300 -18.29 -21.01 1.67
C LEU A 300 -18.23 -20.80 3.18
N GLU A 301 -18.57 -21.82 3.97
CA GLU A 301 -18.52 -21.76 5.44
C GLU A 301 -17.09 -21.53 5.96
N ASN A 302 -16.09 -22.19 5.36
CA ASN A 302 -14.69 -22.01 5.71
C ASN A 302 -14.20 -20.56 5.46
N THR A 303 -14.85 -19.79 4.56
CA THR A 303 -14.52 -18.35 4.40
C THR A 303 -14.87 -17.54 5.64
N ILE A 304 -15.92 -17.93 6.36
CA ILE A 304 -16.34 -17.31 7.62
C ILE A 304 -15.33 -17.65 8.71
N GLU A 305 -14.89 -18.92 8.78
CA GLU A 305 -13.85 -19.34 9.73
C GLU A 305 -12.56 -18.53 9.56
N ILE A 306 -12.11 -18.34 8.31
CA ILE A 306 -10.95 -17.48 8.03
C ILE A 306 -11.21 -16.05 8.50
N ALA A 307 -12.38 -15.49 8.18
CA ALA A 307 -12.75 -14.16 8.63
C ALA A 307 -12.74 -14.04 10.16
N ASP A 308 -13.19 -15.07 10.89
CA ASP A 308 -13.17 -15.12 12.36
C ASP A 308 -11.75 -15.22 12.93
N LYS A 309 -10.84 -15.94 12.25
CA LYS A 309 -9.42 -16.03 12.62
C LYS A 309 -8.68 -14.69 12.43
N CYS A 310 -9.06 -13.88 11.44
CA CYS A 310 -8.44 -12.58 11.17
C CYS A 310 -8.85 -11.50 12.18
N ASN A 311 -8.00 -11.17 13.14
CA ASN A 311 -8.26 -10.22 14.22
C ASN A 311 -7.20 -9.11 14.32
N PHE A 312 -6.87 -8.51 13.18
CA PHE A 312 -5.96 -7.36 13.10
C PHE A 312 -6.74 -6.04 13.06
N SER A 313 -6.19 -4.99 13.69
CA SER A 313 -6.77 -3.65 13.67
C SER A 313 -5.68 -2.60 13.62
N PHE A 314 -5.80 -1.61 12.72
CA PHE A 314 -4.87 -0.48 12.73
C PHE A 314 -5.03 0.39 13.97
N ASP A 315 -3.93 0.65 14.66
CA ASP A 315 -3.85 1.76 15.59
C ASP A 315 -3.65 3.09 14.83
N LEU A 316 -4.77 3.76 14.56
CA LEU A 316 -4.79 5.07 13.90
C LEU A 316 -4.69 6.24 14.90
N LYS A 317 -4.61 5.96 16.21
CA LYS A 317 -4.61 6.98 17.26
C LYS A 317 -3.19 7.25 17.78
N THR A 318 -2.40 6.19 17.96
CA THR A 318 -1.02 6.32 18.42
C THR A 318 -0.17 6.97 17.34
N LYS A 319 0.60 7.97 17.74
CA LYS A 319 1.52 8.69 16.86
C LYS A 319 2.95 8.26 17.17
N HIS A 320 3.68 7.84 16.15
CA HIS A 320 5.06 7.39 16.28
C HIS A 320 6.01 8.49 15.82
N TYR A 321 6.37 9.39 16.74
CA TYR A 321 7.33 10.45 16.45
C TYR A 321 8.77 9.97 16.57
N PRO A 322 9.66 10.40 15.66
CA PRO A 322 11.08 10.15 15.82
C PRO A 322 11.62 10.90 17.04
N VAL A 323 12.62 10.31 17.70
CA VAL A 323 13.26 10.88 18.90
C VAL A 323 14.61 11.47 18.53
N PHE A 324 14.98 12.58 19.17
CA PHE A 324 16.29 13.19 19.00
C PHE A 324 17.23 12.77 20.12
N TYR A 325 18.49 12.52 19.79
CA TYR A 325 19.52 12.18 20.78
C TYR A 325 20.52 13.34 20.86
N PRO A 326 20.50 14.14 21.95
CA PRO A 326 21.44 15.25 22.15
C PRO A 326 22.90 14.76 22.14
N PRO A 327 23.85 15.54 21.59
CA PRO A 327 25.26 15.13 21.50
C PRO A 327 25.95 14.85 22.84
N ASP A 328 25.49 15.48 23.92
CA ASP A 328 26.04 15.38 25.29
C ASP A 328 25.26 14.41 26.18
N LEU A 329 24.32 13.64 25.62
CA LEU A 329 23.51 12.66 26.33
C LEU A 329 24.37 11.53 26.91
N LYS A 330 24.23 11.28 28.22
CA LYS A 330 24.81 10.11 28.92
C LYS A 330 23.76 9.01 29.10
N GLU A 331 24.19 7.77 29.27
CA GLU A 331 23.27 6.62 29.48
C GLU A 331 22.36 6.75 30.70
N THR A 332 22.81 7.49 31.72
CA THR A 332 22.06 7.72 32.97
C THR A 332 21.11 8.90 32.91
N ASP A 333 21.13 9.69 31.82
CA ASP A 333 20.32 10.88 31.69
C ASP A 333 18.89 10.56 31.22
N ASP A 334 17.93 11.39 31.65
CA ASP A 334 16.63 11.44 31.01
C ASP A 334 16.76 12.12 29.63
N ARG A 335 16.66 11.33 28.57
CA ARG A 335 16.81 11.79 27.18
C ARG A 335 15.80 12.86 26.79
N ALA A 336 14.55 12.77 27.23
CA ALA A 336 13.52 13.76 26.88
C ALA A 336 13.85 15.10 27.51
N LYS A 337 14.19 15.10 28.81
CA LYS A 337 14.62 16.30 29.52
C LYS A 337 15.90 16.90 28.94
N LYS A 338 16.86 16.06 28.51
CA LYS A 338 18.07 16.53 27.83
C LYS A 338 17.76 17.17 26.48
N ALA A 339 16.79 16.67 25.73
CA ALA A 339 16.34 17.30 24.50
C ALA A 339 15.72 18.68 24.77
N GLU A 340 14.92 18.82 25.84
CA GLU A 340 14.36 20.13 26.26
C GLU A 340 15.47 21.12 26.64
N GLU A 341 16.42 20.71 27.48
CA GLU A 341 17.57 21.52 27.89
C GLU A 341 18.40 21.96 26.67
N TYR A 342 18.64 21.05 25.74
CA TYR A 342 19.39 21.32 24.52
C TYR A 342 18.67 22.31 23.60
N LEU A 343 17.34 22.16 23.40
CA LEU A 343 16.54 23.09 22.61
C LEU A 343 16.56 24.50 23.22
N LEU A 344 16.38 24.60 24.55
CA LEU A 344 16.40 25.88 25.24
C LEU A 344 17.77 26.56 25.08
N LYS A 345 18.86 25.80 25.28
CA LYS A 345 20.23 26.28 25.10
C LYS A 345 20.47 26.81 23.68
N LEU A 346 20.02 26.10 22.65
CA LEU A 346 20.13 26.56 21.26
C LEU A 346 19.40 27.88 21.04
N CYS A 347 18.22 28.05 21.66
CA CYS A 347 17.46 29.30 21.57
C CYS A 347 18.19 30.44 22.26
N THR A 348 18.63 30.26 23.51
CA THR A 348 19.33 31.30 24.29
C THR A 348 20.63 31.73 23.64
N ASP A 349 21.44 30.76 23.16
CA ASP A 349 22.72 31.03 22.48
C ASP A 349 22.54 31.75 21.13
N ALA A 350 21.33 31.72 20.57
CA ALA A 350 20.99 32.34 19.30
C ALA A 350 20.41 33.76 19.43
N ILE A 351 19.90 34.17 20.59
CA ILE A 351 19.26 35.49 20.79
C ILE A 351 20.21 36.61 20.36
N ASP A 352 21.42 36.65 20.94
CA ASP A 352 22.42 37.68 20.66
C ASP A 352 22.90 37.66 19.19
N LYS A 353 22.86 36.49 18.53
CA LYS A 353 23.29 36.33 17.14
C LYS A 353 22.21 36.75 16.14
N ARG A 354 20.95 36.49 16.47
CA ARG A 354 19.80 36.68 15.58
C ARG A 354 19.17 38.07 15.72
N TYR A 355 19.24 38.67 16.91
CA TYR A 355 18.73 40.02 17.20
C TYR A 355 19.88 41.04 17.28
N SER A 356 20.25 41.58 16.13
CA SER A 356 21.12 42.76 16.06
C SER A 356 20.40 44.02 16.56
N ASP A 357 21.16 45.08 16.88
CA ASP A 357 20.60 46.37 17.33
C ASP A 357 19.52 46.91 16.40
N ASP A 358 19.68 46.74 15.09
CA ASP A 358 18.69 47.18 14.11
C ASP A 358 17.40 46.37 14.15
N LYS A 359 17.47 45.04 14.36
CA LYS A 359 16.28 44.22 14.54
C LYS A 359 15.57 44.53 15.85
N LEU A 360 16.32 44.83 16.92
CA LEU A 360 15.74 45.27 18.18
C LEU A 360 14.99 46.60 18.02
N LYS A 361 15.49 47.53 17.20
CA LYS A 361 14.76 48.76 16.84
C LYS A 361 13.46 48.44 16.09
N GLU A 362 13.48 47.56 15.10
CA GLU A 362 12.28 47.17 14.34
C GLU A 362 11.21 46.51 15.24
N VAL A 363 11.63 45.69 16.21
CA VAL A 363 10.72 45.14 17.23
C VAL A 363 10.17 46.26 18.12
N LYS A 364 11.01 47.22 18.53
CA LYS A 364 10.59 48.38 19.33
C LYS A 364 9.59 49.27 18.60
N GLU A 365 9.75 49.47 17.29
CA GLU A 365 8.81 50.22 16.46
C GLU A 365 7.43 49.56 16.44
N ARG A 366 7.39 48.21 16.44
CA ARG A 366 6.14 47.46 16.48
C ARG A 366 5.50 47.44 17.86
N PHE A 367 6.31 47.41 18.91
CA PHE A 367 5.89 47.34 20.31
C PHE A 367 6.51 48.51 21.10
N PRO A 368 6.01 49.75 20.95
CA PRO A 368 6.67 50.95 21.47
C PRO A 368 6.67 51.07 23.00
N ASN A 369 5.80 50.33 23.68
CA ASN A 369 5.56 50.44 25.13
C ASN A 369 6.30 49.39 25.96
N GLU A 370 7.09 48.51 25.34
CA GLU A 370 7.80 47.42 26.01
C GLU A 370 9.26 47.37 25.54
N ASP A 371 10.16 46.85 26.39
CA ASP A 371 11.54 46.59 25.99
C ASP A 371 11.55 45.41 24.99
N PRO A 372 12.16 45.55 23.79
CA PRO A 372 12.32 44.45 22.84
C PRO A 372 12.87 43.17 23.45
N LYS A 373 13.82 43.27 24.39
CA LYS A 373 14.40 42.08 25.05
C LYS A 373 13.36 41.36 25.91
N ASP A 374 12.59 42.11 26.69
CA ASP A 374 11.52 41.56 27.52
C ASP A 374 10.45 40.86 26.66
N ILE A 375 10.10 41.41 25.49
CA ILE A 375 9.13 40.78 24.57
C ILE A 375 9.69 39.45 24.03
N ILE A 376 10.96 39.45 23.61
CA ILE A 376 11.64 38.25 23.10
C ILE A 376 11.65 37.15 24.17
N ASP A 377 12.06 37.48 25.39
CA ASP A 377 12.13 36.53 26.50
C ASP A 377 10.74 36.02 26.90
N LYS A 378 9.74 36.90 26.99
CA LYS A 378 8.34 36.51 27.24
C LYS A 378 7.83 35.55 26.17
N ARG A 379 8.07 35.86 24.89
CA ARG A 379 7.63 35.03 23.77
C ARG A 379 8.34 33.69 23.74
N LEU A 380 9.66 33.67 23.91
CA LEU A 380 10.45 32.44 23.98
C LEU A 380 9.97 31.53 25.11
N LYS A 381 9.77 32.08 26.31
CA LYS A 381 9.28 31.32 27.46
C LYS A 381 7.89 30.73 27.20
N HIS A 382 6.98 31.53 26.67
CA HIS A 382 5.63 31.07 26.35
C HIS A 382 5.63 29.94 25.30
N GLU A 383 6.35 30.11 24.19
CA GLU A 383 6.44 29.07 23.16
C GLU A 383 7.11 27.80 23.69
N PHE A 384 8.19 27.94 24.46
CA PHE A 384 8.95 26.81 24.99
C PHE A 384 8.11 25.98 25.96
N GLU A 385 7.42 26.62 26.91
CA GLU A 385 6.51 25.93 27.85
C GLU A 385 5.43 25.13 27.11
N LEU A 386 4.88 25.69 26.04
CA LEU A 386 3.86 25.03 25.24
C LEU A 386 4.40 23.86 24.41
N ILE A 387 5.60 24.00 23.83
CA ILE A 387 6.26 22.95 23.04
C ILE A 387 6.71 21.79 23.94
N SER A 388 7.33 22.09 25.08
CA SER A 388 7.79 21.09 26.05
C SER A 388 6.61 20.33 26.66
N SER A 389 5.57 21.03 27.12
CA SER A 389 4.38 20.38 27.70
C SER A 389 3.64 19.46 26.71
N LYS A 390 3.77 19.69 25.40
CA LYS A 390 3.23 18.82 24.34
C LYS A 390 4.21 17.75 23.84
N GLY A 391 5.42 17.65 24.39
CA GLY A 391 6.43 16.66 23.99
C GLY A 391 6.93 16.87 22.55
N MET A 392 7.00 18.12 22.08
CA MET A 392 7.36 18.47 20.71
C MET A 392 8.83 18.86 20.53
N CYS A 393 9.64 18.88 21.60
CA CYS A 393 11.04 19.30 21.53
C CYS A 393 11.88 18.44 20.56
N ASP A 394 11.70 17.11 20.59
CA ASP A 394 12.36 16.19 19.66
C ASP A 394 12.08 16.55 18.19
N TYR A 395 10.82 16.91 17.88
CA TYR A 395 10.40 17.28 16.53
C TYR A 395 11.12 18.52 16.02
N PHE A 396 11.20 19.58 16.83
CA PHE A 396 11.95 20.79 16.48
C PHE A 396 13.44 20.51 16.30
N LEU A 397 14.03 19.68 17.17
CA LEU A 397 15.46 19.35 17.09
C LEU A 397 15.80 18.52 15.85
N ILE A 398 14.93 17.60 15.44
CA ILE A 398 15.12 16.83 14.19
C ILE A 398 15.07 17.75 12.98
N VAL A 399 14.10 18.68 12.94
CA VAL A 399 13.99 19.65 11.84
C VAL A 399 15.18 20.60 11.81
N TYR A 400 15.59 21.09 12.98
CA TYR A 400 16.80 21.88 13.16
C TYR A 400 18.05 21.15 12.66
N ASP A 401 18.22 19.87 13.00
CA ASP A 401 19.42 19.08 12.71
C ASP A 401 19.73 19.02 11.21
N PHE A 402 18.77 18.61 10.38
CA PHE A 402 19.01 18.52 8.94
C PHE A 402 19.06 19.89 8.25
N ILE A 403 18.34 20.91 8.74
CA ILE A 403 18.42 22.29 8.21
C ILE A 403 19.78 22.91 8.54
N SER A 404 20.21 22.81 9.80
CA SER A 404 21.51 23.33 10.24
C SER A 404 22.64 22.63 9.50
N TRP A 405 22.56 21.31 9.31
CA TRP A 405 23.52 20.57 8.50
C TRP A 405 23.57 21.07 7.05
N ALA A 406 22.41 21.29 6.42
CA ALA A 406 22.31 21.80 5.06
C ALA A 406 22.94 23.20 4.93
N LYS A 407 22.60 24.12 5.85
CA LYS A 407 23.16 25.48 5.91
C LYS A 407 24.69 25.44 6.08
N ASN A 408 25.21 24.59 6.98
CA ASN A 408 26.66 24.41 7.19
C ASN A 408 27.40 23.83 5.97
N LYS A 409 26.69 23.17 5.05
CA LYS A 409 27.21 22.67 3.77
C LYS A 409 26.96 23.64 2.61
N ASN A 410 26.57 24.88 2.90
CA ASN A 410 26.20 25.90 1.92
C ASN A 410 25.12 25.41 0.95
N ILE A 411 24.17 24.59 1.42
CA ILE A 411 22.98 24.23 0.67
C ILE A 411 21.92 25.31 0.91
N PRO A 412 21.40 25.98 -0.13
CA PRO A 412 20.34 26.96 0.05
C PRO A 412 19.07 26.32 0.61
N VAL A 413 18.59 26.90 1.72
CA VAL A 413 17.31 26.58 2.37
C VAL A 413 16.45 27.83 2.33
N GLY A 414 15.17 27.69 1.98
CA GLY A 414 14.23 28.80 1.94
C GLY A 414 14.02 29.44 3.33
N PRO A 415 13.49 30.67 3.39
CA PRO A 415 13.33 31.42 4.64
C PRO A 415 12.26 30.86 5.59
N GLY A 416 11.60 29.76 5.22
CA GLY A 416 10.46 29.17 5.92
C GLY A 416 9.15 29.38 5.15
N ARG A 417 8.25 28.39 5.23
CA ARG A 417 6.91 28.43 4.63
C ARG A 417 5.86 27.96 5.63
N GLY A 418 4.60 28.28 5.33
CA GLY A 418 3.47 27.88 6.17
C GLY A 418 3.46 28.60 7.52
N SER A 419 2.87 27.97 8.53
CA SER A 419 2.69 28.55 9.86
C SER A 419 3.97 28.53 10.72
N ALA A 420 4.97 27.72 10.38
CA ALA A 420 6.22 27.61 11.13
C ALA A 420 6.97 28.94 11.32
N ALA A 421 6.79 29.89 10.39
CA ALA A 421 7.36 31.25 10.46
C ALA A 421 6.79 32.10 11.60
N GLY A 422 5.69 31.69 12.25
CA GLY A 422 5.11 32.38 13.41
C GLY A 422 5.79 32.07 14.75
N SER A 423 6.75 31.13 14.79
CA SER A 423 7.45 30.73 16.01
C SER A 423 8.80 31.43 16.14
N ILE A 424 9.03 32.05 17.31
CA ILE A 424 10.34 32.63 17.65
C ILE A 424 11.39 31.54 17.82
N ILE A 425 11.01 30.35 18.31
CA ILE A 425 11.92 29.21 18.46
C ILE A 425 12.41 28.73 17.09
N SER A 426 11.50 28.58 16.11
CA SER A 426 11.87 28.24 14.72
C SER A 426 12.86 29.24 14.12
N TYR A 427 12.66 30.53 14.39
CA TYR A 427 13.55 31.60 13.93
C TYR A 427 14.92 31.56 14.61
N LEU A 428 14.96 31.44 15.94
CA LEU A 428 16.19 31.45 16.73
C LEU A 428 17.13 30.32 16.33
N ILE A 429 16.62 29.09 16.27
CA ILE A 429 17.43 27.92 15.89
C ILE A 429 17.64 27.82 14.37
N GLY A 430 17.02 28.70 13.58
CA GLY A 430 17.27 28.82 12.15
C GLY A 430 16.53 27.84 11.25
N ILE A 431 15.43 27.27 11.74
CA ILE A 431 14.43 26.57 10.90
C ILE A 431 13.80 27.57 9.93
N THR A 432 13.46 28.76 10.40
CA THR A 432 12.99 29.89 9.59
C THR A 432 13.97 31.04 9.67
N ASP A 433 13.99 31.90 8.65
CA ASP A 433 14.79 33.13 8.62
C ASP A 433 13.91 34.40 8.67
N ILE A 434 12.58 34.24 8.73
CA ILE A 434 11.60 35.31 8.98
C ILE A 434 11.47 35.54 10.48
N GLU A 435 11.69 36.78 10.92
CA GLU A 435 11.56 37.18 12.33
C GLU A 435 10.08 37.47 12.66
N PRO A 436 9.46 36.72 13.60
CA PRO A 436 8.01 36.76 13.77
C PRO A 436 7.48 38.03 14.44
N LEU A 437 8.23 38.67 15.36
CA LEU A 437 7.73 39.80 16.13
C LEU A 437 7.58 41.06 15.27
N ARG A 438 8.58 41.35 14.42
CA ARG A 438 8.59 42.45 13.45
C ARG A 438 7.38 42.41 12.52
N PHE A 439 7.04 41.21 12.03
CA PHE A 439 5.91 41.02 11.11
C PHE A 439 4.60 40.69 11.84
N ASN A 440 4.60 40.69 13.18
CA ASN A 440 3.44 40.38 14.02
C ASN A 440 2.79 39.04 13.66
N LEU A 441 3.63 38.01 13.50
CA LEU A 441 3.19 36.66 13.20
C LEU A 441 2.81 35.92 14.49
N PHE A 442 1.65 35.25 14.44
CA PHE A 442 1.06 34.57 15.59
C PHE A 442 1.58 33.14 15.71
N PHE A 443 2.06 32.78 16.90
CA PHE A 443 2.53 31.43 17.21
C PHE A 443 1.35 30.45 17.30
N GLU A 444 0.20 30.92 17.77
CA GLU A 444 -1.01 30.13 17.98
C GLU A 444 -1.61 29.62 16.65
N ARG A 445 -1.27 30.28 15.54
CA ARG A 445 -1.58 29.80 14.19
C ARG A 445 -0.73 28.59 13.80
N PHE A 446 0.45 28.47 14.39
CA PHE A 446 1.33 27.32 14.22
C PHE A 446 0.99 26.20 15.19
N ILE A 447 1.03 26.48 16.50
CA ILE A 447 0.65 25.52 17.53
C ILE A 447 -0.50 26.08 18.34
N ASN A 448 -1.68 25.52 18.14
CA ASN A 448 -2.85 25.90 18.91
C ASN A 448 -2.81 25.23 20.30
N PRO A 449 -2.87 26.00 21.41
CA PRO A 449 -2.89 25.44 22.76
C PRO A 449 -4.00 24.41 22.99
N GLU A 450 -5.20 24.67 22.44
CA GLU A 450 -6.41 23.89 22.63
C GLU A 450 -6.45 22.60 21.80
N ARG A 451 -5.49 22.40 20.88
CA ARG A 451 -5.43 21.20 20.02
C ARG A 451 -4.18 20.37 20.31
N ILE A 452 -4.36 19.05 20.28
CA ILE A 452 -3.27 18.06 20.40
C ILE A 452 -2.93 17.54 18.98
N ALA A 453 -2.62 18.47 18.09
CA ALA A 453 -2.10 18.18 16.75
C ALA A 453 -0.64 18.62 16.70
N TYR A 454 0.24 17.75 16.19
CA TYR A 454 1.59 18.19 15.88
C TYR A 454 1.51 19.10 14.65
N PRO A 455 2.27 20.21 14.65
CA PRO A 455 2.30 21.07 13.49
C PRO A 455 3.14 20.44 12.38
N ASP A 456 2.85 20.79 11.13
CA ASP A 456 3.70 20.45 9.99
C ASP A 456 4.70 21.59 9.73
N ILE A 457 5.99 21.27 9.75
CA ILE A 457 7.08 22.16 9.32
C ILE A 457 7.53 21.71 7.94
N ASP A 458 7.02 22.41 6.93
CA ASP A 458 7.51 22.23 5.57
C ASP A 458 8.78 23.05 5.33
N VAL A 459 9.77 22.42 4.69
CA VAL A 459 11.08 23.02 4.45
C VAL A 459 11.38 23.06 2.96
N ASP A 460 11.69 24.25 2.46
CA ASP A 460 12.13 24.42 1.07
C ASP A 460 13.64 24.24 0.97
N ILE A 461 14.08 23.17 0.31
CA ILE A 461 15.49 22.88 0.06
C ILE A 461 15.75 22.97 -1.45
N CYS A 462 16.87 23.60 -1.83
CA CYS A 462 17.34 23.68 -3.21
C CYS A 462 17.25 22.33 -3.92
N MET A 463 16.60 22.30 -5.08
CA MET A 463 16.30 21.06 -5.82
C MET A 463 17.57 20.25 -6.11
N ASP A 464 18.62 20.91 -6.61
CA ASP A 464 19.85 20.27 -7.07
C ASP A 464 20.62 19.54 -5.96
N ARG A 465 20.50 20.01 -4.71
CA ARG A 465 21.23 19.47 -3.55
C ARG A 465 20.30 18.83 -2.51
N ARG A 466 19.01 18.67 -2.81
CA ARG A 466 18.02 18.08 -1.90
C ARG A 466 18.38 16.64 -1.53
N SER A 467 18.88 15.87 -2.48
CA SER A 467 19.29 14.47 -2.25
C SER A 467 20.39 14.36 -1.19
N GLU A 468 21.30 15.33 -1.09
CA GLU A 468 22.35 15.31 -0.05
C GLU A 468 21.76 15.42 1.37
N VAL A 469 20.71 16.21 1.54
CA VAL A 469 20.00 16.35 2.82
C VAL A 469 19.24 15.07 3.15
N ILE A 470 18.60 14.45 2.15
CA ILE A 470 17.94 13.14 2.32
C ILE A 470 18.97 12.09 2.73
N ASP A 471 20.10 11.99 2.04
CA ASP A 471 21.17 11.04 2.36
C ASP A 471 21.74 11.26 3.76
N TYR A 472 21.86 12.52 4.19
CA TYR A 472 22.22 12.87 5.57
C TYR A 472 21.20 12.29 6.56
N THR A 473 19.90 12.53 6.34
CA THR A 473 18.85 12.00 7.22
C THR A 473 18.85 10.47 7.26
N VAL A 474 19.04 9.79 6.11
CA VAL A 474 19.14 8.33 6.04
C VAL A 474 20.34 7.82 6.85
N LYS A 475 21.51 8.45 6.74
CA LYS A 475 22.71 8.07 7.51
C LYS A 475 22.56 8.35 9.00
N LYS A 476 21.92 9.46 9.36
CA LYS A 476 21.76 9.94 10.74
C LYS A 476 20.70 9.15 11.52
N TYR A 477 19.53 8.93 10.92
CA TYR A 477 18.37 8.32 11.57
C TYR A 477 18.21 6.83 11.24
N GLY A 478 18.95 6.33 10.25
CA GLY A 478 19.01 4.92 9.88
C GLY A 478 18.16 4.59 8.64
N LYS A 479 18.74 3.77 7.76
CA LYS A 479 18.14 3.38 6.48
C LYS A 479 16.77 2.69 6.62
N GLU A 480 16.58 1.91 7.67
CA GLU A 480 15.32 1.19 7.94
C GLU A 480 14.20 2.10 8.50
N LYS A 481 14.50 3.36 8.82
CA LYS A 481 13.56 4.31 9.47
C LYS A 481 13.24 5.53 8.61
N VAL A 482 13.90 5.70 7.47
CA VAL A 482 13.75 6.86 6.58
C VAL A 482 13.36 6.39 5.19
N ALA A 483 12.18 6.81 4.74
CA ALA A 483 11.65 6.54 3.41
C ALA A 483 10.92 7.77 2.86
N GLN A 484 10.77 7.84 1.54
CA GLN A 484 9.92 8.85 0.91
C GLN A 484 8.47 8.37 0.85
N ILE A 485 7.53 9.29 0.98
CA ILE A 485 6.11 9.00 0.84
C ILE A 485 5.78 8.86 -0.66
N ILE A 486 5.17 7.73 -1.03
CA ILE A 486 4.72 7.49 -2.41
C ILE A 486 3.58 8.45 -2.80
N THR A 487 3.53 8.83 -4.07
CA THR A 487 2.40 9.54 -4.66
C THR A 487 1.81 8.70 -5.80
N PHE A 488 0.51 8.44 -5.75
CA PHE A 488 -0.19 7.71 -6.81
C PHE A 488 -0.72 8.68 -7.87
N GLY A 489 -0.30 8.47 -9.12
CA GLY A 489 -0.86 9.19 -10.26
C GLY A 489 -2.24 8.64 -10.62
N THR A 490 -3.24 9.51 -10.70
CA THR A 490 -4.59 9.13 -11.17
C THR A 490 -4.76 9.45 -12.65
N MET A 491 -5.44 8.59 -13.40
CA MET A 491 -5.84 8.90 -14.77
C MET A 491 -6.88 10.04 -14.78
N LYS A 492 -6.44 11.25 -15.12
CA LYS A 492 -7.35 12.41 -15.28
C LYS A 492 -8.25 12.20 -16.49
N ALA A 493 -9.45 12.82 -16.49
CA ALA A 493 -10.46 12.65 -17.54
C ALA A 493 -9.91 12.75 -18.99
N LYS A 494 -9.09 13.77 -19.28
CA LYS A 494 -8.48 13.93 -20.61
C LYS A 494 -7.52 12.79 -20.98
N MET A 495 -6.78 12.25 -20.03
CA MET A 495 -5.88 11.11 -20.25
C MET A 495 -6.68 9.83 -20.43
N ALA A 496 -7.71 9.59 -19.60
CA ALA A 496 -8.59 8.44 -19.75
C ALA A 496 -9.24 8.37 -21.13
N ILE A 497 -9.78 9.49 -21.65
CA ILE A 497 -10.35 9.54 -23.01
C ILE A 497 -9.29 9.21 -24.07
N LYS A 498 -8.07 9.72 -23.91
CA LYS A 498 -6.97 9.47 -24.86
C LYS A 498 -6.51 8.03 -24.84
N ASP A 499 -6.36 7.43 -23.66
CA ASP A 499 -5.84 6.07 -23.50
C ASP A 499 -6.88 5.02 -23.91
N VAL A 500 -8.17 5.28 -23.67
CA VAL A 500 -9.27 4.43 -24.16
C VAL A 500 -9.50 4.61 -25.68
N GLY A 501 -9.29 5.81 -26.20
CA GLY A 501 -9.48 6.10 -27.63
C GLY A 501 -8.34 5.62 -28.53
N ARG A 502 -7.15 5.42 -27.97
CA ARG A 502 -5.99 4.80 -28.62
C ARG A 502 -6.20 3.30 -28.81
#